data_AF-A0A8T9B8B5-F1
#
_entry.id   AF-A0A8T9B8B5-F1
#
_cell.length_a   1.000
_cell.length_b   1.000
_cell.length_c   1.000
_cell.angle_alpha   90.00
_cell.angle_beta   90.00
_cell.angle_gamma   90.00
#
_symmetry.space_group_name_H-M   'P 1'
#
loop_
_entity.id
_entity.type
_entity.pdbx_description
1 polymer ?
#
loop_
_entity_poly.entity_id
_entity_poly.type
_entity_poly.pdbx_seq_one_letter_code
_entity_poly.pdbx_strand_id
1 'polypeptide(L)'
;MSILLLISGFLGMPIAAAEATTKPAATGSIMDHLDTTTITSLLAVLLILGTSYAVSLHALAPSTAPRFRILFIWHAFDFLIHAIFEGSFLYNCFFTDRVFGAAYGDNWATRLWMVYAQADRRWAQADVTVVSLELLTVLGAGPLAAWICYGIAKRDWRVSFWMVVLATGELYGGFMTFAPEWLTGNLNLDGSNFMFMWVYLVFFNMLWVFIPLYALWVSFQDMGNAFRFRDGIMALGQEGHTTFSITKGGLDTSQEGEKKTK
;
A
#
# COMPACT_ATOMS: atom_id res chain seq x y z
N MET A 1 7.90 17.23 -1.76
CA MET A 1 8.35 17.05 -0.36
C MET A 1 8.07 15.59 0.04
N SER A 2 8.99 14.68 -0.29
CA SER A 2 8.80 13.21 -0.19
C SER A 2 9.11 12.67 1.22
N ILE A 3 8.71 11.43 1.54
CA ILE A 3 8.98 10.66 2.78
C ILE A 3 10.36 10.92 3.41
N LEU A 4 11.38 11.08 2.58
CA LEU A 4 12.76 11.29 3.00
C LEU A 4 12.96 12.62 3.74
N LEU A 5 12.14 13.66 3.49
CA LEU A 5 12.17 14.92 4.25
C LEU A 5 11.58 14.78 5.66
N LEU A 6 10.61 13.86 5.85
CA LEU A 6 10.07 13.53 7.17
C LEU A 6 11.05 12.65 7.98
N ILE A 7 11.76 11.75 7.32
CA ILE A 7 12.77 10.87 7.94
C ILE A 7 14.07 11.63 8.22
N SER A 8 14.53 12.51 7.32
CA SER A 8 15.73 13.33 7.53
C SER A 8 15.58 14.30 8.70
N GLY A 9 14.37 14.83 8.94
CA GLY A 9 14.05 15.62 10.12
C GLY A 9 14.13 14.82 11.44
N PHE A 10 13.92 13.50 11.39
CA PHE A 10 13.93 12.61 12.55
C PHE A 10 15.32 12.04 12.88
N LEU A 11 16.20 11.86 11.88
CA LEU A 11 17.50 11.21 12.03
C LEU A 11 18.70 12.18 12.10
N GLY A 12 18.47 13.50 12.01
CA GLY A 12 19.53 14.50 12.13
C GLY A 12 20.65 14.36 11.09
N MET A 13 20.41 13.63 10.00
CA MET A 13 21.38 13.47 8.92
C MET A 13 21.42 14.75 8.09
N PRO A 14 22.62 15.23 7.71
CA PRO A 14 22.75 16.45 6.94
C PRO A 14 21.95 16.32 5.65
N ILE A 15 21.05 17.28 5.44
CA ILE A 15 20.40 17.51 4.16
C ILE A 15 21.55 17.79 3.19
N ALA A 16 21.90 16.83 2.33
CA ALA A 16 22.62 17.16 1.12
C ALA A 16 21.71 18.14 0.39
N ALA A 17 22.03 19.43 0.50
CA ALA A 17 21.37 20.45 -0.27
C ALA A 17 21.60 20.02 -1.72
N ALA A 18 20.57 19.44 -2.33
CA ALA A 18 20.50 19.36 -3.77
C ALA A 18 20.56 20.83 -4.19
N GLU A 19 21.75 21.25 -4.60
CA GLU A 19 21.98 22.52 -5.24
C GLU A 19 21.14 22.41 -6.52
N ALA A 20 19.88 22.84 -6.40
CA ALA A 20 18.96 22.91 -7.49
C ALA A 20 19.61 23.91 -8.44
N THR A 21 20.34 23.39 -9.43
CA THR A 21 20.71 24.16 -10.60
C THR A 21 19.40 24.71 -11.13
N THR A 22 19.14 25.98 -10.87
CA THR A 22 17.91 26.67 -11.19
C THR A 22 17.83 26.78 -12.70
N LYS A 23 17.34 25.70 -13.32
CA LYS A 23 16.86 25.73 -14.68
C LYS A 23 15.74 26.77 -14.68
N PRO A 24 15.79 27.80 -15.55
CA PRO A 24 14.82 28.87 -15.52
C PRO A 24 13.42 28.27 -15.59
N ALA A 25 12.57 28.62 -14.62
CA ALA A 25 11.18 28.17 -14.61
C ALA A 25 10.55 28.55 -15.95
N ALA A 26 10.09 27.56 -16.70
CA ALA A 26 9.36 27.81 -17.93
C ALA A 26 8.13 28.64 -17.57
N THR A 27 8.09 29.88 -18.06
CA THR A 27 6.95 30.81 -17.97
C THR A 27 5.82 30.34 -18.90
N GLY A 28 5.34 29.12 -18.70
CA GLY A 28 4.12 28.61 -19.31
C GLY A 28 2.97 28.75 -18.31
N SER A 29 1.82 29.22 -18.78
CA SER A 29 0.58 29.17 -17.99
C SER A 29 0.28 27.72 -17.60
N ILE A 30 -0.43 27.48 -16.48
CA ILE A 30 -0.97 26.14 -16.12
C ILE A 30 -1.70 25.50 -17.32
N MET A 31 -2.28 26.32 -18.20
CA MET A 31 -2.98 25.87 -19.41
C MET A 31 -2.06 25.45 -20.55
N ASP A 32 -0.80 25.87 -20.60
CA ASP A 32 0.15 25.51 -21.66
C ASP A 32 0.75 24.10 -21.47
N HIS A 33 0.49 23.48 -20.31
CA HIS A 33 1.03 22.17 -19.90
C HIS A 33 -0.03 21.09 -19.64
N LEU A 34 -1.31 21.41 -19.82
CA LEU A 34 -2.40 20.43 -19.88
C LEU A 34 -2.47 19.84 -21.29
N ASP A 35 -1.42 19.14 -21.70
CA ASP A 35 -1.44 18.40 -22.96
C ASP A 35 -2.51 17.30 -22.90
N THR A 36 -3.05 16.93 -24.07
CA THR A 36 -4.09 15.91 -24.22
C THR A 36 -3.74 14.62 -23.47
N THR A 37 -2.45 14.30 -23.45
CA THR A 37 -1.91 13.11 -22.78
C THR A 37 -2.03 13.18 -21.25
N THR A 38 -1.81 14.34 -20.64
CA THR A 38 -2.01 14.59 -19.19
C THR A 38 -3.47 14.46 -18.80
N ILE A 39 -4.37 15.04 -19.60
CA ILE A 39 -5.82 14.94 -19.34
C ILE A 39 -6.27 13.49 -19.45
N THR A 40 -5.80 12.79 -20.49
CA THR A 40 -6.14 11.38 -20.73
C THR A 40 -5.60 10.48 -19.63
N SER A 41 -4.37 10.72 -19.14
CA SER A 41 -3.80 9.94 -18.03
C SER A 41 -4.57 10.14 -16.74
N LEU A 42 -4.96 11.38 -16.41
CA LEU A 42 -5.74 11.66 -15.19
C LEU A 42 -7.16 11.06 -15.28
N LEU A 43 -7.80 11.15 -16.45
CA LEU A 43 -9.10 10.51 -16.69
C LEU A 43 -9.01 8.98 -16.58
N ALA A 44 -7.92 8.37 -17.06
CA ALA A 44 -7.69 6.94 -16.91
C ALA A 44 -7.58 6.54 -15.44
N VAL A 45 -6.83 7.29 -14.62
CA VAL A 45 -6.74 7.03 -13.18
C VAL A 45 -8.09 7.18 -12.49
N LEU A 46 -8.86 8.22 -12.82
CA LEU A 46 -10.21 8.41 -12.27
C LEU A 46 -11.16 7.29 -12.69
N LEU A 47 -11.04 6.79 -13.92
CA LEU A 47 -11.82 5.65 -14.39
C LEU A 47 -11.49 4.39 -13.57
N ILE A 48 -10.20 4.10 -13.33
CA ILE A 48 -9.78 2.96 -12.52
C ILE A 48 -10.30 3.09 -11.08
N LEU A 49 -10.22 4.28 -10.48
CA LEU A 49 -10.78 4.53 -9.15
C LEU A 49 -12.30 4.36 -9.12
N GLY A 50 -13.00 4.90 -10.12
CA GLY A 50 -14.45 4.75 -10.29
C GLY A 50 -14.87 3.29 -10.44
N THR A 51 -14.13 2.51 -11.22
CA THR A 51 -14.32 1.06 -11.37
C THR A 51 -14.12 0.35 -10.04
N SER A 52 -13.06 0.68 -9.30
CA SER A 52 -12.77 0.08 -7.98
C SER A 52 -13.89 0.38 -6.98
N TYR A 53 -14.42 1.60 -6.99
CA TYR A 53 -15.57 1.98 -6.18
C TYR A 53 -16.83 1.20 -6.58
N ALA A 54 -17.15 1.12 -7.88
CA ALA A 54 -18.29 0.37 -8.38
C ALA A 54 -18.21 -1.11 -8.00
N VAL A 55 -17.05 -1.74 -8.17
CA VAL A 55 -16.81 -3.13 -7.75
C VAL A 55 -17.05 -3.28 -6.25
N SER A 56 -16.65 -2.31 -5.41
CA SER A 56 -16.94 -2.36 -3.97
C SER A 56 -18.44 -2.36 -3.67
N LEU A 57 -19.25 -1.62 -4.43
CA LEU A 57 -20.71 -1.56 -4.24
C LEU A 57 -21.37 -2.89 -4.61
N HIS A 58 -20.83 -3.58 -5.61
CA HIS A 58 -21.32 -4.88 -6.05
C HIS A 58 -20.83 -6.05 -5.17
N ALA A 59 -19.56 -6.03 -4.77
CA ALA A 59 -18.92 -7.14 -4.08
C ALA A 59 -19.14 -7.14 -2.56
N LEU A 60 -19.38 -5.97 -1.95
CA LEU A 60 -19.50 -5.84 -0.50
C LEU A 60 -20.91 -5.47 -0.06
N ALA A 61 -21.41 -6.17 0.97
CA ALA A 61 -22.69 -5.85 1.59
C ALA A 61 -22.73 -4.39 2.10
N PRO A 62 -23.90 -3.70 2.04
CA PRO A 62 -24.03 -2.33 2.56
C PRO A 62 -23.65 -2.19 4.04
N SER A 63 -23.81 -3.25 4.84
CA SER A 63 -23.43 -3.31 6.25
C SER A 63 -21.93 -3.50 6.51
N THR A 64 -21.10 -3.57 5.47
CA THR A 64 -19.64 -3.67 5.62
C THR A 64 -19.09 -2.41 6.26
N ALA A 65 -18.27 -2.56 7.31
CA ALA A 65 -17.70 -1.42 8.02
C ALA A 65 -16.90 -0.51 7.06
N PRO A 66 -17.02 0.83 7.19
CA PRO A 66 -16.40 1.77 6.26
C PRO A 66 -14.90 1.55 6.04
N ARG A 67 -14.16 1.22 7.11
CA ARG A 67 -12.72 0.91 7.05
C ARG A 67 -12.37 -0.19 6.05
N PHE A 68 -13.16 -1.27 6.02
CA PHE A 68 -12.92 -2.39 5.10
C PHE A 68 -13.38 -2.07 3.68
N ARG A 69 -14.40 -1.22 3.52
CA ARG A 69 -14.81 -0.74 2.20
C ARG A 69 -13.75 0.17 1.58
N ILE A 70 -13.19 1.10 2.36
CA ILE A 70 -12.06 1.96 1.93
C ILE A 70 -10.86 1.09 1.53
N LEU A 71 -10.47 0.13 2.38
CA LEU A 71 -9.37 -0.77 2.08
C LEU A 71 -9.66 -1.63 0.86
N PHE A 72 -10.88 -2.14 0.68
CA PHE A 72 -11.25 -2.88 -0.53
C PHE A 72 -11.08 -2.02 -1.79
N ILE A 73 -11.56 -0.77 -1.77
CA ILE A 73 -11.47 0.13 -2.91
C ILE A 73 -10.00 0.40 -3.24
N TRP A 74 -9.17 0.63 -2.23
CA TRP A 74 -7.72 0.79 -2.40
C TRP A 74 -7.09 -0.43 -3.07
N HIS A 75 -7.28 -1.63 -2.52
CA HIS A 75 -6.66 -2.84 -3.04
C HIS A 75 -7.18 -3.22 -4.45
N ALA A 76 -8.44 -2.88 -4.75
CA ALA A 76 -8.98 -3.05 -6.10
C ALA A 76 -8.35 -2.06 -7.09
N PHE A 77 -8.17 -0.81 -6.67
CA PHE A 77 -7.48 0.22 -7.44
C PHE A 77 -6.02 -0.16 -7.68
N ASP A 78 -5.32 -0.57 -6.62
CA ASP A 78 -3.94 -1.02 -6.60
C ASP A 78 -3.72 -2.22 -7.55
N PHE A 79 -4.57 -3.26 -7.46
CA PHE A 79 -4.56 -4.38 -8.41
C PHE A 79 -4.68 -3.91 -9.87
N LEU A 80 -5.60 -2.99 -10.17
CA LEU A 80 -5.79 -2.50 -11.53
C LEU A 80 -4.62 -1.64 -12.02
N ILE A 81 -3.98 -0.86 -11.14
CA ILE A 81 -2.77 -0.12 -11.46
C ILE A 81 -1.64 -1.09 -11.79
N HIS A 82 -1.38 -2.09 -10.93
CA HIS A 82 -0.38 -3.13 -11.19
C HIS A 82 -0.67 -3.90 -12.48
N ALA A 83 -1.91 -4.33 -12.71
CA ALA A 83 -2.26 -5.15 -13.87
C ALA A 83 -2.25 -4.36 -15.19
N ILE A 84 -2.80 -3.15 -15.21
CA ILE A 84 -3.01 -2.37 -16.44
C ILE A 84 -1.81 -1.47 -16.70
N PHE A 85 -1.43 -0.63 -15.73
CA PHE A 85 -0.37 0.34 -15.94
C PHE A 85 0.96 -0.39 -15.89
N GLU A 86 1.37 -0.90 -14.73
CA GLU A 86 2.72 -1.47 -14.56
C GLU A 86 2.93 -2.72 -15.43
N GLY A 87 1.89 -3.54 -15.58
CA GLY A 87 1.88 -4.66 -16.53
C GLY A 87 2.16 -4.20 -17.98
N SER A 88 1.59 -3.07 -18.40
CA SER A 88 1.89 -2.49 -19.72
C SER A 88 3.30 -1.92 -19.81
N PHE A 89 3.85 -1.34 -18.72
CA PHE A 89 5.25 -0.90 -18.68
C PHE A 89 6.20 -2.07 -18.91
N LEU A 90 6.02 -3.15 -18.15
CA LEU A 90 6.82 -4.37 -18.31
C LEU A 90 6.66 -4.96 -19.70
N TYR A 91 5.42 -5.04 -20.22
CA TYR A 91 5.19 -5.52 -21.57
C TYR A 91 5.99 -4.71 -22.59
N ASN A 92 5.94 -3.37 -22.49
CA ASN A 92 6.70 -2.50 -23.39
C ASN A 92 8.21 -2.67 -23.24
N CYS A 93 8.72 -2.86 -22.03
CA CYS A 93 10.15 -3.08 -21.76
C CYS A 93 10.67 -4.40 -22.33
N PHE A 94 9.87 -5.48 -22.30
CA PHE A 94 10.31 -6.81 -22.71
C PHE A 94 9.97 -7.19 -24.16
N PHE A 95 8.92 -6.62 -24.75
CA PHE A 95 8.35 -7.10 -26.01
C PHE A 95 8.28 -6.08 -27.14
N THR A 96 8.84 -4.87 -26.97
CA THR A 96 8.97 -3.87 -28.05
C THR A 96 10.37 -3.90 -28.66
N ASP A 97 10.46 -3.82 -29.99
CA ASP A 97 11.65 -4.13 -30.79
C ASP A 97 12.98 -3.47 -30.36
N ARG A 98 14.01 -4.31 -30.22
CA ARG A 98 15.49 -4.10 -30.22
C ARG A 98 16.11 -2.97 -29.38
N VAL A 99 15.33 -2.08 -28.77
CA VAL A 99 15.79 -1.04 -27.82
C VAL A 99 14.80 -0.97 -26.65
N PHE A 100 15.31 -1.06 -25.42
CA PHE A 100 14.52 -1.38 -24.23
C PHE A 100 13.85 -0.15 -23.59
N GLY A 101 12.51 -0.16 -23.42
CA GLY A 101 11.77 0.84 -22.64
C GLY A 101 10.55 1.45 -23.34
N ALA A 102 9.75 2.22 -22.59
CA ALA A 102 8.52 2.82 -23.12
C ALA A 102 8.76 3.83 -24.26
N ALA A 103 9.94 4.45 -24.35
CA ALA A 103 10.28 5.41 -25.39
C ALA A 103 10.35 4.82 -26.81
N TYR A 104 10.38 3.49 -26.94
CA TYR A 104 10.64 2.81 -28.23
C TYR A 104 9.42 2.16 -28.86
N GLY A 105 8.24 2.23 -28.20
CA GLY A 105 7.00 1.67 -28.76
C GLY A 105 5.98 2.73 -29.15
N ASP A 106 5.14 2.40 -30.13
CA ASP A 106 4.02 3.24 -30.58
C ASP A 106 2.68 2.58 -30.26
N ASN A 107 2.29 2.64 -28.98
CA ASN A 107 0.98 2.20 -28.53
C ASN A 107 0.42 3.12 -27.43
N TRP A 108 -0.81 2.89 -26.99
CA TRP A 108 -1.44 3.77 -26.00
C TRP A 108 -0.71 3.77 -24.65
N ALA A 109 -0.15 2.62 -24.24
CA ALA A 109 0.54 2.46 -22.97
C ALA A 109 1.90 3.15 -22.98
N THR A 110 2.64 3.10 -24.09
CA THR A 110 3.92 3.82 -24.21
C THR A 110 3.70 5.32 -24.10
N ARG A 111 2.65 5.85 -24.72
CA ARG A 111 2.29 7.28 -24.59
C ARG A 111 1.99 7.67 -23.15
N LEU A 112 1.25 6.84 -22.41
CA LEU A 112 0.96 7.07 -20.99
C LEU A 112 2.25 7.12 -20.16
N TRP A 113 3.13 6.13 -20.32
CA TRP A 113 4.40 6.07 -19.60
C TRP A 113 5.35 7.19 -19.97
N MET A 114 5.33 7.65 -21.22
CA MET A 114 6.10 8.81 -21.65
C MET A 114 5.63 10.12 -20.99
N VAL A 115 4.37 10.24 -20.55
CA VAL A 115 3.95 11.38 -19.71
C VAL A 115 4.56 11.27 -18.33
N TYR A 116 4.47 10.10 -17.69
CA TYR A 116 5.08 9.91 -16.38
C TYR A 116 6.60 10.10 -16.43
N ALA A 117 7.23 9.69 -17.53
CA ALA A 117 8.64 9.86 -17.75
C ALA A 117 9.13 11.31 -17.88
N GLN A 118 8.20 12.25 -18.11
CA GLN A 118 8.52 13.68 -18.01
C GLN A 118 8.85 14.07 -16.57
N ALA A 119 8.22 13.42 -15.59
CA ALA A 119 8.48 13.61 -14.17
C ALA A 119 9.65 12.73 -13.66
N ASP A 120 9.77 11.49 -14.16
CA ASP A 120 10.86 10.56 -13.82
C ASP A 120 11.38 9.83 -15.05
N ARG A 121 12.54 10.27 -15.58
CA ARG A 121 13.07 9.79 -16.86
C ARG A 121 13.35 8.30 -16.92
N ARG A 122 13.48 7.62 -15.76
CA ARG A 122 13.72 6.18 -15.70
C ARG A 122 12.57 5.39 -16.33
N TRP A 123 11.35 5.91 -16.30
CA TRP A 123 10.17 5.27 -16.87
C TRP A 123 10.07 5.38 -18.40
N ALA A 124 10.88 6.24 -19.02
CA ALA A 124 11.02 6.23 -20.48
C ALA A 124 11.87 5.04 -20.95
N GLN A 125 12.74 4.52 -20.10
CA GLN A 125 13.73 3.50 -20.42
C GLN A 125 13.46 2.23 -19.59
N ALA A 126 14.16 1.15 -19.89
CA ALA A 126 14.14 -0.04 -19.02
C ALA A 126 15.17 0.11 -17.88
N ASP A 127 14.98 1.08 -16.98
CA ASP A 127 15.84 1.20 -15.79
C ASP A 127 15.76 -0.09 -14.97
N VAL A 128 16.90 -0.69 -14.67
CA VAL A 128 16.97 -2.03 -14.06
C VAL A 128 16.38 -2.02 -12.65
N THR A 129 16.50 -0.91 -11.91
CA THR A 129 15.92 -0.80 -10.56
C THR A 129 14.40 -0.75 -10.65
N VAL A 130 13.87 0.12 -11.52
CA VAL A 130 12.42 0.24 -11.74
C VAL A 130 11.86 -1.07 -12.26
N VAL A 131 12.40 -1.64 -13.34
CA VAL A 131 11.93 -2.92 -13.91
C VAL A 131 11.95 -4.05 -12.88
N SER A 132 12.97 -4.11 -12.00
CA SER A 132 13.04 -5.13 -10.95
C SER A 132 11.95 -4.96 -9.89
N LEU A 133 11.61 -3.73 -9.52
CA LEU A 133 10.49 -3.44 -8.62
C LEU A 133 9.16 -3.79 -9.29
N GLU A 134 8.97 -3.35 -10.53
CA GLU A 134 7.73 -3.54 -11.28
C GLU A 134 7.42 -5.03 -11.54
N LEU A 135 8.44 -5.88 -11.73
CA LEU A 135 8.24 -7.33 -11.81
C LEU A 135 7.60 -7.89 -10.54
N LEU A 136 8.03 -7.41 -9.36
CA LEU A 136 7.50 -7.86 -8.09
C LEU A 136 6.11 -7.28 -7.82
N THR A 137 5.85 -6.03 -8.19
CA THR A 137 4.53 -5.42 -8.01
C THR A 137 3.50 -6.05 -8.94
N VAL A 138 3.82 -6.27 -10.22
CA VAL A 138 2.90 -6.88 -11.19
C VAL A 138 2.62 -8.35 -10.89
N LEU A 139 3.65 -9.15 -10.59
CA LEU A 139 3.50 -10.60 -10.42
C LEU A 139 3.22 -11.01 -8.96
N GLY A 140 3.54 -10.15 -7.99
CA GLY A 140 3.35 -10.40 -6.56
C GLY A 140 2.26 -9.51 -5.96
N ALA A 141 2.49 -8.19 -5.94
CA ALA A 141 1.60 -7.24 -5.27
C ALA A 141 0.19 -7.21 -5.88
N GLY A 142 0.06 -7.12 -7.20
CA GLY A 142 -1.23 -7.12 -7.92
C GLY A 142 -2.10 -8.33 -7.58
N PRO A 143 -1.64 -9.58 -7.81
CA PRO A 143 -2.39 -10.77 -7.42
C PRO A 143 -2.73 -10.81 -5.93
N LEU A 144 -1.82 -10.35 -5.06
CA LEU A 144 -2.07 -10.28 -3.62
C LEU A 144 -3.15 -9.24 -3.25
N ALA A 145 -3.17 -8.09 -3.92
CA ALA A 145 -4.19 -7.06 -3.76
C ALA A 145 -5.57 -7.59 -4.17
N ALA A 146 -5.68 -8.30 -5.29
CA ALA A 146 -6.90 -8.98 -5.69
C ALA A 146 -7.33 -10.06 -4.68
N TRP A 147 -6.38 -10.83 -4.13
CA TRP A 147 -6.64 -11.81 -3.08
C TRP A 147 -7.17 -11.16 -1.80
N ILE A 148 -6.63 -10.01 -1.41
CA ILE A 148 -7.11 -9.22 -0.27
C ILE A 148 -8.55 -8.76 -0.50
N CYS A 149 -8.88 -8.25 -1.68
CA CYS A 149 -10.26 -7.90 -2.04
C CYS A 149 -11.21 -9.09 -1.87
N TYR A 150 -10.82 -10.26 -2.39
CA TYR A 150 -11.59 -11.50 -2.22
C TYR A 150 -11.80 -11.86 -0.75
N GLY A 151 -10.73 -11.80 0.06
CA GLY A 151 -10.79 -12.08 1.49
C GLY A 151 -11.69 -11.09 2.25
N ILE A 152 -11.64 -9.80 1.94
CA ILE A 152 -12.52 -8.78 2.53
C ILE A 152 -13.99 -9.11 2.20
N ALA A 153 -14.29 -9.44 0.94
CA ALA A 153 -15.65 -9.80 0.52
C ALA A 153 -16.17 -11.07 1.22
N LYS A 154 -15.28 -12.01 1.53
CA LYS A 154 -15.60 -13.24 2.26
C LYS A 154 -15.54 -13.10 3.78
N ARG A 155 -15.14 -11.93 4.31
CA ARG A 155 -14.91 -11.69 5.75
C ARG A 155 -13.91 -12.68 6.35
N ASP A 156 -12.86 -12.99 5.61
CA ASP A 156 -11.80 -13.89 6.08
C ASP A 156 -10.90 -13.16 7.09
N TRP A 157 -10.58 -13.83 8.20
CA TRP A 157 -9.69 -13.30 9.24
C TRP A 157 -8.24 -13.16 8.77
N ARG A 158 -7.84 -13.93 7.74
CA ARG A 158 -6.47 -13.93 7.19
C ARG A 158 -6.14 -12.64 6.45
N VAL A 159 -7.15 -11.84 6.11
CA VAL A 159 -6.99 -10.59 5.37
C VAL A 159 -6.03 -9.64 6.09
N SER A 160 -6.13 -9.51 7.41
CA SER A 160 -5.23 -8.64 8.20
C SER A 160 -3.76 -9.03 8.05
N PHE A 161 -3.46 -10.33 7.95
CA PHE A 161 -2.09 -10.78 7.70
C PHE A 161 -1.62 -10.39 6.29
N TRP A 162 -2.43 -10.67 5.26
CA TRP A 162 -2.05 -10.37 3.88
C TRP A 162 -1.95 -8.86 3.60
N MET A 163 -2.80 -8.03 4.23
CA MET A 163 -2.68 -6.58 4.17
C MET A 163 -1.35 -6.10 4.76
N VAL A 164 -0.85 -6.71 5.84
CA VAL A 164 0.47 -6.38 6.39
C VAL A 164 1.59 -6.74 5.44
N VAL A 165 1.52 -7.93 4.83
CA VAL A 165 2.52 -8.39 3.85
C VAL A 165 2.58 -7.44 2.66
N LEU A 166 1.43 -7.13 2.06
CA LEU A 166 1.35 -6.22 0.90
C LEU A 166 1.82 -4.81 1.27
N ALA A 167 1.28 -4.23 2.35
CA ALA A 167 1.61 -2.87 2.76
C ALA A 167 3.09 -2.67 3.08
N THR A 168 3.74 -3.69 3.65
CA THR A 168 5.19 -3.67 3.88
C THR A 168 5.95 -3.66 2.55
N GLY A 169 5.51 -4.47 1.58
CA GLY A 169 6.07 -4.50 0.24
C GLY A 169 5.91 -3.17 -0.51
N GLU A 170 4.72 -2.57 -0.46
CA GLU A 170 4.43 -1.27 -1.08
C GLU A 170 5.31 -0.15 -0.49
N LEU A 171 5.42 -0.07 0.83
CA LEU A 171 6.26 0.93 1.50
C LEU A 171 7.75 0.75 1.18
N TYR A 172 8.21 -0.50 1.13
CA TYR A 172 9.58 -0.82 0.74
C TYR A 172 9.83 -0.48 -0.74
N GLY A 173 8.91 -0.85 -1.63
CA GLY A 173 8.98 -0.53 -3.06
C GLY A 173 9.04 0.97 -3.29
N GLY A 174 8.14 1.74 -2.67
CA GLY A 174 8.16 3.21 -2.72
C GLY A 174 9.48 3.80 -2.22
N PHE A 175 10.04 3.27 -1.13
CA PHE A 175 11.36 3.67 -0.67
C PHE A 175 12.45 3.38 -1.71
N MET A 176 12.45 2.18 -2.31
CA MET A 176 13.43 1.78 -3.32
C MET A 176 13.30 2.55 -4.64
N THR A 177 12.13 3.10 -4.96
CA THR A 177 11.95 3.99 -6.11
C THR A 177 12.63 5.34 -5.92
N PHE A 178 12.54 5.93 -4.71
CA PHE A 178 13.02 7.30 -4.43
C PHE A 178 14.38 7.38 -3.75
N ALA A 179 14.79 6.39 -2.97
CA ALA A 179 16.07 6.41 -2.28
C ALA A 179 17.28 6.47 -3.25
N PRO A 180 17.32 5.71 -4.36
CA PRO A 180 18.40 5.83 -5.35
C PRO A 180 18.46 7.22 -5.99
N GLU A 181 17.32 7.85 -6.29
CA GLU A 181 17.30 9.22 -6.82
C GLU A 181 17.80 10.21 -5.80
N TRP A 182 17.39 10.08 -4.54
CA TRP A 182 17.89 10.95 -3.49
C TRP A 182 19.41 10.84 -3.30
N LEU A 183 19.94 9.62 -3.32
CA LEU A 183 21.38 9.36 -3.21
C LEU A 183 22.18 9.86 -4.41
N THR A 184 21.58 9.91 -5.59
CA THR A 184 22.23 10.38 -6.83
C THR A 184 22.01 11.87 -7.09
N GLY A 185 21.23 12.57 -6.25
CA GLY A 185 20.97 14.01 -6.38
C GLY A 185 19.82 14.36 -7.32
N ASN A 186 18.83 13.48 -7.45
CA ASN A 186 17.63 13.61 -8.29
C ASN A 186 17.96 13.83 -9.77
N LEU A 187 18.86 13.02 -10.31
CA LEU A 187 19.31 13.16 -11.70
C LEU A 187 18.16 12.93 -12.69
N ASN A 188 17.24 12.03 -12.38
CA ASN A 188 16.16 11.63 -13.27
C ASN A 188 14.82 12.31 -12.98
N LEU A 189 14.66 12.88 -11.78
CA LEU A 189 13.42 13.54 -11.38
C LEU A 189 13.40 15.00 -11.85
N ASP A 190 12.32 15.40 -12.55
CA ASP A 190 12.11 16.80 -12.94
C ASP A 190 11.17 17.52 -11.96
N GLY A 191 11.75 18.34 -11.10
CA GLY A 191 11.03 19.18 -10.14
C GLY A 191 10.69 20.59 -10.65
N SER A 192 11.00 20.93 -11.90
CA SER A 192 10.86 22.30 -12.41
C SER A 192 9.41 22.72 -12.68
N ASN A 193 8.54 21.75 -12.94
CA ASN A 193 7.12 21.96 -13.23
C ASN A 193 6.25 21.56 -12.02
N PHE A 194 5.26 22.39 -11.70
CA PHE A 194 4.34 22.14 -10.59
C PHE A 194 3.57 20.81 -10.73
N MET A 195 3.06 20.50 -11.94
CA MET A 195 2.29 19.29 -12.20
C MET A 195 3.14 18.03 -11.98
N PHE A 196 4.36 18.01 -12.53
CA PHE A 196 5.26 16.87 -12.37
C PHE A 196 5.70 16.68 -10.92
N MET A 197 6.09 17.77 -10.26
CA MET A 197 6.57 17.69 -8.88
C MET A 197 5.45 17.34 -7.89
N TRP A 198 4.33 18.07 -7.90
CA TRP A 198 3.35 17.98 -6.83
C TRP A 198 2.25 16.98 -7.10
N VAL A 199 1.80 16.84 -8.34
CA VAL A 199 0.72 15.90 -8.67
C VAL A 199 1.31 14.52 -8.99
N TYR A 200 2.31 14.45 -9.87
CA TYR A 200 2.80 13.17 -10.36
C TYR A 200 3.73 12.49 -9.35
N LEU A 201 4.73 13.22 -8.87
CA LEU A 201 5.69 12.68 -7.91
C LEU A 201 5.15 12.68 -6.49
N VAL A 202 4.71 13.83 -5.94
CA VAL A 202 4.29 13.86 -4.54
C VAL A 202 2.93 13.22 -4.33
N PHE A 203 1.86 13.70 -4.96
CA PHE A 203 0.51 13.28 -4.61
C PHE A 203 0.28 11.77 -4.83
N PHE A 204 0.54 11.24 -6.02
CA PHE A 204 0.30 9.81 -6.28
C PHE A 204 1.15 8.92 -5.39
N ASN A 205 2.46 9.18 -5.25
CA ASN A 205 3.30 8.32 -4.42
C ASN A 205 2.95 8.39 -2.94
N MET A 206 2.48 9.54 -2.43
CA MET A 206 2.03 9.64 -1.04
C MET A 206 0.76 8.82 -0.77
N LEU A 207 -0.04 8.45 -1.79
CA LEU A 207 -1.14 7.50 -1.62
C LEU A 207 -0.62 6.11 -1.25
N TRP A 208 0.43 5.63 -1.94
CA TRP A 208 1.17 4.40 -1.62
C TRP A 208 2.03 4.49 -0.35
N VAL A 209 1.86 5.56 0.43
CA VAL A 209 2.42 5.70 1.78
C VAL A 209 1.31 5.67 2.80
N PHE A 210 0.38 6.61 2.70
CA PHE A 210 -0.62 6.80 3.74
C PHE A 210 -1.64 5.67 3.78
N ILE A 211 -2.04 5.12 2.63
CA ILE A 211 -3.02 4.03 2.61
C ILE A 211 -2.41 2.71 3.09
N PRO A 212 -1.18 2.31 2.69
CA PRO A 212 -0.51 1.16 3.28
C PRO A 212 -0.29 1.30 4.79
N LEU A 213 0.11 2.49 5.28
CA LEU A 213 0.19 2.75 6.73
C LEU A 213 -1.17 2.60 7.43
N TYR A 214 -2.24 3.06 6.80
CA TYR A 214 -3.60 2.86 7.31
C TYR A 214 -3.98 1.37 7.33
N ALA A 215 -3.64 0.60 6.29
CA ALA A 215 -3.86 -0.84 6.24
C ALA A 215 -3.11 -1.58 7.35
N LEU A 216 -1.86 -1.19 7.63
CA LEU A 216 -1.06 -1.70 8.75
C LEU A 216 -1.74 -1.39 10.09
N TRP A 217 -2.20 -0.15 10.28
CA TRP A 217 -2.91 0.24 11.50
C TRP A 217 -4.19 -0.56 11.71
N VAL A 218 -5.05 -0.70 10.68
CA VAL A 218 -6.28 -1.51 10.77
C VAL A 218 -5.96 -2.96 11.09
N SER A 219 -4.96 -3.55 10.41
CA SER A 219 -4.54 -4.93 10.63
C SER A 219 -4.03 -5.15 12.05
N PHE A 220 -3.22 -4.21 12.57
CA PHE A 220 -2.69 -4.27 13.92
C PHE A 220 -3.81 -4.25 14.98
N GLN A 221 -4.82 -3.38 14.80
CA GLN A 221 -5.97 -3.34 15.69
C GLN A 221 -6.78 -4.64 15.66
N ASP A 222 -7.07 -5.17 14.46
CA ASP A 222 -7.84 -6.41 14.33
C ASP A 222 -7.12 -7.61 14.95
N MET A 223 -5.81 -7.76 14.70
CA MET A 223 -5.00 -8.79 15.34
C MET A 223 -4.91 -8.60 16.86
N GLY A 224 -4.72 -7.37 17.34
CA GLY A 224 -4.69 -7.05 18.76
C GLY A 224 -6.00 -7.37 19.48
N ASN A 225 -7.15 -7.08 18.85
CA ASN A 225 -8.46 -7.44 19.38
C ASN A 225 -8.66 -8.95 19.46
N ALA A 226 -8.21 -9.70 18.45
CA ALA A 226 -8.26 -11.16 18.46
C ALA A 226 -7.43 -11.76 19.61
N PHE A 227 -6.22 -11.22 19.86
CA PHE A 227 -5.38 -11.67 20.98
C PHE A 227 -6.00 -11.33 22.33
N ARG A 228 -6.52 -10.12 22.52
CA ARG A 228 -7.22 -9.74 23.77
C ARG A 228 -8.43 -10.64 24.05
N PHE A 229 -9.19 -10.98 23.02
CA PHE A 229 -10.32 -11.91 23.15
C PHE A 229 -9.86 -13.30 23.57
N ARG A 230 -8.81 -13.83 22.93
CA ARG A 230 -8.19 -15.11 23.31
C ARG A 230 -7.72 -15.08 24.77
N ASP A 231 -7.01 -14.05 25.18
CA ASP A 231 -6.47 -13.93 26.53
C ASP A 231 -7.59 -13.88 27.58
N GLY A 232 -8.70 -13.20 27.27
CA GLY A 232 -9.91 -13.23 28.11
C GLY A 232 -10.55 -14.62 28.25
N ILE A 233 -10.64 -15.38 27.17
CA ILE A 233 -11.11 -16.79 27.22
C ILE A 233 -10.19 -17.65 28.08
N MET A 234 -8.87 -17.49 27.92
CA MET A 234 -7.89 -18.25 28.70
C MET A 234 -7.97 -17.94 30.19
N ALA A 235 -8.19 -16.67 30.55
CA ALA A 235 -8.38 -16.26 31.95
C ALA A 235 -9.64 -16.88 32.57
N LEU A 236 -10.78 -16.85 31.86
CA LEU A 236 -12.02 -17.48 32.33
C LEU A 236 -11.88 -19.00 32.49
N GLY A 237 -11.13 -19.66 31.59
CA GLY A 237 -10.80 -21.07 31.72
C GLY A 237 -10.02 -21.39 33.00
N GLN A 238 -9.06 -20.54 33.36
CA GLN A 238 -8.28 -20.70 34.59
C GLN A 238 -9.12 -20.46 35.86
N GLU A 239 -9.99 -19.44 35.87
CA GLU A 239 -10.92 -19.19 36.97
C GLU A 239 -11.93 -20.32 37.16
N GLY A 240 -12.47 -20.87 36.07
CA GLY A 240 -13.37 -22.02 36.10
C GLY A 240 -12.70 -23.28 36.66
N HIS A 241 -11.46 -23.57 36.24
CA HIS A 241 -10.66 -24.67 36.80
C HIS A 241 -10.37 -24.47 38.29
N THR A 242 -10.04 -23.24 38.70
CA THR A 242 -9.76 -22.91 40.10
C THR A 242 -11.01 -23.06 40.97
N THR A 243 -12.15 -22.55 40.53
CA THR A 243 -13.44 -22.66 41.24
C THR A 243 -13.92 -24.11 41.36
N PHE A 244 -13.77 -24.91 40.29
CA PHE A 244 -14.10 -26.33 40.32
C PHE A 244 -13.17 -27.13 41.24
N SER A 245 -11.90 -26.73 41.35
CA SER A 245 -10.96 -27.35 42.29
C SER A 245 -11.28 -27.04 43.76
N ILE A 246 -11.69 -25.79 44.07
CA ILE A 246 -12.09 -25.39 45.43
C ILE A 246 -13.38 -26.10 45.85
N THR A 247 -14.37 -26.21 44.96
CA THR A 247 -15.62 -26.93 45.26
C THR A 247 -15.42 -28.43 45.47
N LYS A 248 -14.48 -29.07 44.76
CA LYS A 248 -14.09 -30.46 45.04
C LYS A 248 -13.28 -30.60 46.34
N GLY A 249 -12.44 -29.62 46.69
CA GLY A 249 -11.65 -29.63 47.92
C GLY A 249 -12.41 -29.26 49.19
N GLY A 250 -13.60 -28.65 49.07
CA GLY A 250 -14.45 -28.22 50.19
C GLY A 250 -15.54 -29.22 50.62
N LEU A 251 -15.56 -30.44 50.05
CA LEU A 251 -16.55 -31.48 50.32
C LEU A 251 -15.99 -32.64 51.18
N ASP A 252 -15.02 -32.36 52.05
CA ASP A 252 -14.71 -33.26 53.16
C ASP A 252 -15.56 -32.87 54.37
N THR A 253 -16.63 -33.63 54.54
CA THR A 253 -17.60 -33.51 55.62
C THR A 253 -16.94 -33.74 56.97
N SER A 254 -16.78 -32.68 57.76
CA SER A 254 -16.68 -32.79 59.23
C SER A 254 -18.04 -33.17 59.80
N GLN A 255 -18.41 -34.44 59.64
CA GLN A 255 -19.29 -35.14 60.58
C GLN A 255 -18.45 -36.19 61.30
N GLU A 256 -17.76 -35.77 62.36
CA GLU A 256 -17.19 -36.69 63.33
C GLU A 256 -17.99 -36.61 64.64
N GLY A 257 -18.95 -37.53 64.74
CA GLY A 257 -19.12 -38.38 65.91
C GLY A 257 -19.39 -37.72 67.25
N GLU A 258 -20.68 -37.51 67.53
CA GLU A 258 -21.21 -37.66 68.88
C GLU A 258 -20.88 -39.07 69.42
N LYS A 259 -20.05 -39.19 70.46
CA LYS A 259 -20.05 -40.37 71.34
C LYS A 259 -19.58 -40.06 72.76
N LYS A 260 -20.58 -40.03 73.65
CA LYS A 260 -20.58 -40.22 75.11
C LYS A 260 -19.32 -40.91 75.67
N THR A 261 -18.83 -40.48 76.84
CA THR A 261 -18.61 -41.38 78.00
C THR A 261 -18.52 -40.62 79.33
N LYS A 262 -19.36 -41.08 80.28
CA LYS A 262 -19.36 -40.98 81.77
C LYS A 262 -19.37 -39.63 82.46
#